data_AF-A0A959TB04-F1
#
_entry.id   AF-A0A959TB04-F1
#
_cell.length_a   1.000
_cell.length_b   1.000
_cell.length_c   1.000
_cell.angle_alpha   90.00
_cell.angle_beta   90.00
_cell.angle_gamma   90.00
#
_symmetry.space_group_name_H-M   'P 1'
#
loop_
_entity.id
_entity.type
_entity.pdbx_description
1 polymer ?
#
loop_
_entity_poly.entity_id
_entity_poly.type
_entity_poly.pdbx_seq_one_letter_code
_entity_poly.pdbx_strand_id
1 'polypeptide(L)'
;PVIVTVLPHEMQVAVVVDDYPEETTWTITSDLDGSVVASGGPYNGAASGSVRSDTLCLPDGCYQFTIMDSYGDGICCGFGNGSYTVFTDQLGNFATGGNFDFEESTPFCVSTSVGIGEVAGLDLAIIPLTDGLYSLRGTINGTGRATLEVFDAMGRRLQQRALASQEFEGTVVDLRALATGAYVVRITSGPAGWTGRVL
;
A
#
# COMPACT_ATOMS: atom_id res chain seq x y z
N PRO A 1 -18.08 -24.43 7.04
CA PRO A 1 -17.50 -23.16 6.55
C PRO A 1 -16.45 -22.63 7.54
N VAL A 2 -15.18 -22.56 7.13
CA VAL A 2 -14.15 -21.88 7.91
C VAL A 2 -14.35 -20.39 7.69
N ILE A 3 -14.65 -19.64 8.75
CA ILE A 3 -14.68 -18.18 8.70
C ILE A 3 -13.23 -17.74 8.80
N VAL A 4 -12.68 -17.23 7.70
CA VAL A 4 -11.39 -16.56 7.71
C VAL A 4 -11.64 -15.13 8.15
N THR A 5 -11.32 -14.82 9.40
CA THR A 5 -11.34 -13.45 9.91
C THR A 5 -10.05 -12.78 9.43
N VAL A 6 -10.15 -11.87 8.46
CA VAL A 6 -9.03 -10.98 8.15
C VAL A 6 -8.86 -10.06 9.35
N LEU A 7 -7.69 -10.09 9.99
CA LEU A 7 -7.42 -9.20 11.11
C LEU A 7 -7.27 -7.78 10.55
N PRO A 8 -7.98 -6.79 11.11
CA PRO A 8 -7.93 -5.41 10.61
C PRO A 8 -6.52 -4.83 10.82
N HIS A 9 -6.09 -3.97 9.91
CA HIS A 9 -4.77 -3.35 9.93
C HIS A 9 -4.66 -2.35 11.07
N GLU A 10 -3.67 -2.52 11.94
CA GLU A 10 -3.37 -1.56 12.99
C GLU A 10 -2.79 -0.27 12.37
N MET A 11 -3.54 0.82 12.55
CA MET A 11 -3.24 2.17 12.12
C MET A 11 -2.94 3.04 13.34
N GLN A 12 -2.08 4.03 13.17
CA GLN A 12 -1.79 5.05 14.17
C GLN A 12 -2.09 6.44 13.59
N VAL A 13 -2.82 7.24 14.36
CA VAL A 13 -2.99 8.68 14.14
C VAL A 13 -2.27 9.40 15.26
N ALA A 14 -1.17 10.06 14.92
CA ALA A 14 -0.39 10.87 15.85
C ALA A 14 -0.60 12.35 15.57
N VAL A 15 -0.98 13.12 16.58
CA VAL A 15 -1.15 14.57 16.53
C VAL A 15 -0.23 15.22 17.56
N VAL A 16 0.72 16.02 17.10
CA VAL A 16 1.39 17.03 17.92
C VAL A 16 0.44 18.20 18.01
N VAL A 17 -0.10 18.46 19.19
CA VAL A 17 -1.02 19.58 19.38
C VAL A 17 -0.28 20.91 19.49
N ASP A 18 -0.94 21.99 19.08
CA ASP A 18 -0.47 23.37 19.15
C ASP A 18 -0.88 24.04 20.48
N ASP A 19 -0.94 25.38 20.51
CA ASP A 19 -1.30 26.11 21.73
C ASP A 19 -2.81 26.02 22.07
N TYR A 20 -3.65 25.58 21.13
CA TYR A 20 -5.12 25.45 21.30
C TYR A 20 -5.63 24.02 20.99
N PRO A 21 -5.17 23.01 21.75
CA PRO A 21 -5.45 21.61 21.47
C PRO A 21 -6.94 21.22 21.51
N GLU A 22 -7.78 22.01 22.19
CA GLU A 22 -9.23 21.83 22.23
C GLU A 22 -9.94 22.09 20.88
N GLU A 23 -9.27 22.72 19.92
CA GLU A 23 -9.84 23.09 18.63
C GLU A 23 -9.64 21.97 17.58
N THR A 24 -8.61 21.15 17.79
CA THR A 24 -8.24 20.07 16.87
C THR A 24 -9.10 18.82 17.03
N THR A 25 -9.76 18.40 15.95
CA THR A 25 -10.45 17.11 15.85
C THR A 25 -10.08 16.41 14.55
N TRP A 26 -10.30 15.09 14.46
CA TRP A 26 -10.14 14.37 13.21
C TRP A 26 -11.16 13.25 13.06
N THR A 27 -11.40 12.86 11.82
CA THR A 27 -12.24 11.72 11.44
C THR A 27 -11.58 10.89 10.34
N ILE A 28 -11.91 9.60 10.30
CA ILE A 28 -11.65 8.73 9.16
C ILE A 28 -13.01 8.26 8.66
N THR A 29 -13.29 8.48 7.39
CA THR A 29 -14.53 8.07 6.74
C THR A 29 -14.27 6.98 5.70
N SER A 30 -15.19 6.02 5.57
CA SER A 30 -15.11 4.99 4.54
C SER A 30 -15.56 5.55 3.20
N ASP A 31 -14.76 5.36 2.15
CA ASP A 31 -15.14 5.75 0.80
C ASP A 31 -16.29 4.88 0.23
N LEU A 32 -16.56 3.73 0.86
CA LEU A 32 -17.59 2.80 0.40
C LEU A 32 -19.00 3.31 0.65
N ASP A 33 -19.24 3.87 1.84
CA ASP A 33 -20.57 4.27 2.30
C ASP A 33 -20.61 5.64 2.99
N GLY A 34 -19.48 6.33 3.09
CA GLY A 34 -19.34 7.63 3.75
C GLY A 34 -19.44 7.56 5.28
N SER A 35 -19.46 6.37 5.88
CA SER A 35 -19.56 6.24 7.33
C SER A 35 -18.28 6.67 8.03
N VAL A 36 -18.40 7.34 9.19
CA VAL A 36 -17.25 7.61 10.05
C VAL A 36 -16.85 6.31 10.75
N VAL A 37 -15.65 5.82 10.44
CA VAL A 37 -15.12 4.57 11.00
C VAL A 37 -14.21 4.80 12.20
N ALA A 38 -13.64 5.99 12.34
CA ALA A 38 -12.88 6.43 13.51
C ALA A 38 -12.89 7.95 13.65
N SER A 39 -12.64 8.44 14.86
CA SER A 39 -12.54 9.87 15.17
C SER A 39 -11.70 10.11 16.42
N GLY A 40 -11.11 11.29 16.55
CA GLY A 40 -10.37 11.69 17.74
C GLY A 40 -10.37 13.20 17.97
N GLY A 41 -9.76 13.61 19.09
CA GLY A 41 -9.96 14.94 19.66
C GLY A 41 -11.39 15.15 20.18
N PRO A 42 -11.74 16.37 20.63
CA PRO A 42 -10.85 17.50 20.89
C PRO A 42 -9.91 17.23 22.08
N TYR A 43 -8.67 17.75 22.03
CA TYR A 43 -7.61 17.41 22.98
C TYR A 43 -7.56 18.34 24.20
N ASN A 44 -8.72 18.55 24.83
CA ASN A 44 -8.89 19.45 25.98
C ASN A 44 -7.84 19.25 27.08
N GLY A 45 -7.15 20.34 27.45
CA GLY A 45 -6.17 20.35 28.54
C GLY A 45 -4.87 19.59 28.22
N ALA A 46 -4.63 19.22 26.96
CA ALA A 46 -3.33 18.76 26.53
C ALA A 46 -2.30 19.90 26.67
N ALA A 47 -1.06 19.56 27.02
CA ALA A 47 0.02 20.53 26.99
C ALA A 47 0.41 20.82 25.53
N SER A 48 0.60 22.10 25.19
CA SER A 48 1.13 22.51 23.88
C SER A 48 2.41 21.73 23.52
N GLY A 49 2.50 21.30 22.27
CA GLY A 49 3.59 20.49 21.73
C GLY A 49 3.61 19.02 22.18
N SER A 50 2.63 18.58 22.98
CA SER A 50 2.53 17.16 23.36
C SER A 50 1.95 16.30 22.24
N VAL A 51 2.37 15.03 22.18
CA VAL A 51 1.86 14.06 21.19
C VAL A 51 0.64 13.35 21.75
N ARG A 52 -0.41 13.26 20.93
CA ARG A 52 -1.60 12.43 21.14
C ARG A 52 -1.61 11.36 20.07
N SER A 53 -1.61 10.10 20.48
CA SER A 53 -1.59 8.97 19.56
C SER A 53 -2.80 8.10 19.80
N ASP A 54 -3.55 7.85 18.74
CA ASP A 54 -4.72 6.99 18.72
C ASP A 54 -4.43 5.78 17.84
N THR A 55 -4.59 4.57 18.40
CA THR A 55 -4.43 3.30 17.69
C THR A 55 -5.81 2.74 17.35
N LEU A 56 -6.02 2.41 16.08
CA LEU A 56 -7.27 1.89 15.58
C LEU A 56 -7.02 0.81 14.51
N CYS A 57 -8.00 -0.06 14.26
CA CYS A 57 -7.85 -1.08 13.25
C CYS A 57 -8.83 -0.83 12.09
N LEU A 58 -8.31 -0.74 10.86
CA LEU A 58 -9.13 -0.58 9.65
C LEU A 58 -9.13 -1.87 8.81
N PRO A 59 -10.29 -2.33 8.33
CA PRO A 59 -10.35 -3.34 7.28
C PRO A 59 -9.71 -2.85 5.97
N ASP A 60 -9.46 -3.79 5.05
CA ASP A 60 -9.10 -3.46 3.68
C ASP A 60 -10.17 -2.55 3.04
N GLY A 61 -9.72 -1.44 2.48
CA GLY A 61 -10.59 -0.44 1.89
C GLY A 61 -9.87 0.89 1.65
N CYS A 62 -10.57 1.79 0.96
CA CYS A 62 -10.15 3.18 0.83
C CYS A 62 -10.97 4.05 1.79
N TYR A 63 -10.30 5.05 2.33
CA TYR A 63 -10.78 5.92 3.37
C TYR A 63 -10.31 7.34 3.12
N GLN A 64 -11.00 8.29 3.75
CA GLN A 64 -10.58 9.68 3.80
C GLN A 64 -10.28 10.06 5.24
N PHE A 65 -9.04 10.49 5.50
CA PHE A 65 -8.68 11.15 6.75
C PHE A 65 -8.96 12.64 6.62
N THR A 66 -9.68 13.20 7.60
CA THR A 66 -9.98 14.62 7.68
C THR A 66 -9.61 15.13 9.06
N ILE A 67 -8.73 16.12 9.13
CA ILE A 67 -8.42 16.87 10.35
C ILE A 67 -9.09 18.23 10.27
N MET A 68 -9.60 18.72 11.39
CA MET A 68 -10.39 19.95 11.50
C MET A 68 -9.89 20.78 12.66
N ASP A 69 -9.84 22.09 12.43
CA ASP A 69 -9.61 23.11 13.43
C ASP A 69 -10.83 24.06 13.49
N SER A 70 -11.35 24.30 14.69
CA SER A 70 -12.60 25.03 14.86
C SER A 70 -12.48 26.54 14.72
N TYR A 71 -11.28 27.11 14.87
CA TYR A 71 -11.02 28.55 14.77
C TYR A 71 -10.49 28.97 13.39
N GLY A 72 -9.90 28.04 12.66
CA GLY A 72 -9.51 28.20 11.27
C GLY A 72 -8.10 28.75 11.06
N ASP A 73 -7.24 28.69 12.07
CA ASP A 73 -5.82 29.00 11.99
C ASP A 73 -4.94 27.73 11.87
N GLY A 74 -5.57 26.56 11.96
CA GLY A 74 -4.91 25.26 11.87
C GLY A 74 -4.03 24.97 13.07
N ILE A 75 -3.37 23.81 13.01
CA ILE A 75 -2.55 23.34 14.13
C ILE A 75 -1.08 23.71 14.00
N CYS A 76 -0.70 24.54 13.04
CA CYS A 76 0.69 24.95 12.85
C CYS A 76 0.84 26.46 12.88
N CYS A 77 2.02 26.80 13.37
CA CYS A 77 2.80 27.96 13.01
C CYS A 77 2.58 29.11 14.00
N GLY A 78 1.71 30.07 13.69
CA GLY A 78 1.58 31.33 14.46
C GLY A 78 1.22 31.13 15.94
N PHE A 79 0.54 30.02 16.26
CA PHE A 79 -0.02 29.71 17.56
C PHE A 79 0.38 28.31 18.06
N GLY A 80 1.64 27.95 17.83
CA GLY A 80 2.19 26.66 18.23
C GLY A 80 2.55 25.80 17.02
N ASN A 81 3.55 24.93 17.16
CA ASN A 81 4.08 24.14 16.06
C ASN A 81 3.56 22.70 16.12
N GLY A 82 2.25 22.54 15.98
CA GLY A 82 1.60 21.24 15.88
C GLY A 82 1.71 20.64 14.48
N SER A 83 1.36 19.36 14.39
CA SER A 83 1.37 18.57 13.17
C SER A 83 0.60 17.27 13.37
N TYR A 84 0.24 16.59 12.30
CA TYR A 84 -0.33 15.24 12.37
C TYR A 84 0.39 14.26 11.45
N THR A 85 0.30 12.99 11.76
CA THR A 85 0.77 11.88 10.92
C THR A 85 -0.18 10.70 11.06
N VAL A 86 -0.68 10.20 9.94
CA VAL A 86 -1.47 8.96 9.83
C VAL A 86 -0.56 7.91 9.20
N PHE A 87 -0.33 6.79 9.89
CA PHE A 87 0.64 5.80 9.44
C PHE A 87 0.31 4.39 9.91
N THR A 88 1.00 3.42 9.33
CA THR A 88 1.13 2.06 9.87
C THR A 88 2.61 1.72 9.96
N ASP A 89 2.97 0.84 10.88
CA ASP A 89 4.35 0.34 10.96
C ASP A 89 4.78 -0.44 9.70
N GLN A 90 3.81 -0.94 8.92
CA GLN A 90 4.05 -1.80 7.76
C GLN A 90 4.10 -1.05 6.43
N LEU A 91 3.25 -0.03 6.23
CA LEU A 91 3.09 0.71 4.98
C LEU A 91 3.63 2.14 5.05
N GLY A 92 4.07 2.59 6.23
CA GLY A 92 4.58 3.95 6.44
C GLY A 92 3.46 4.98 6.53
N ASN A 93 3.79 6.23 6.16
CA ASN A 93 2.91 7.37 6.33
C ASN A 93 1.92 7.49 5.16
N PHE A 94 0.64 7.65 5.47
CA PHE A 94 -0.44 7.91 4.53
C PHE A 94 -0.77 9.38 4.40
N ALA A 95 -0.72 10.12 5.51
CA ALA A 95 -1.00 11.55 5.55
C ALA A 95 -0.11 12.22 6.59
N THR A 96 0.39 13.42 6.26
CA THR A 96 1.17 14.26 7.17
C THR A 96 0.86 15.70 6.86
N GLY A 97 0.67 16.53 7.88
CA GLY A 97 0.36 17.93 7.68
C GLY A 97 0.28 18.71 8.97
N GLY A 98 -0.33 19.88 8.91
CA GLY A 98 -0.54 20.77 10.04
C GLY A 98 -0.81 22.22 9.66
N ASN A 99 -0.42 22.64 8.46
CA ASN A 99 -0.68 23.99 7.95
C ASN A 99 -1.92 24.01 7.04
N PHE A 100 -3.09 24.16 7.67
CA PHE A 100 -4.39 24.30 7.05
C PHE A 100 -5.18 25.39 7.79
N ASP A 101 -6.28 25.89 7.22
CA ASP A 101 -7.13 26.84 7.93
C ASP A 101 -8.12 26.06 8.82
N PHE A 102 -9.31 25.74 8.29
CA PHE A 102 -10.36 25.02 9.04
C PHE A 102 -10.25 23.50 8.94
N GLU A 103 -9.77 22.96 7.82
CA GLU A 103 -9.68 21.52 7.63
C GLU A 103 -8.66 21.15 6.55
N GLU A 104 -8.16 19.92 6.63
CA GLU A 104 -7.41 19.25 5.57
C GLU A 104 -7.89 17.82 5.44
N SER A 105 -8.02 17.34 4.20
CA SER A 105 -8.43 15.97 3.90
C SER A 105 -7.43 15.28 2.98
N THR A 106 -7.06 14.05 3.32
CA THR A 106 -6.17 13.20 2.53
C THR A 106 -6.80 11.82 2.31
N PRO A 107 -7.04 11.41 1.06
CA PRO A 107 -7.50 10.05 0.77
C PRO A 107 -6.35 9.05 0.92
N PHE A 108 -6.64 7.87 1.46
CA PHE A 108 -5.69 6.77 1.57
C PHE A 108 -6.38 5.42 1.43
N CYS A 109 -5.64 4.39 1.01
CA CYS A 109 -6.15 3.03 0.95
C CYS A 109 -5.30 2.11 1.80
N VAL A 110 -5.96 1.25 2.55
CA VAL A 110 -5.36 0.17 3.32
C VAL A 110 -5.73 -1.14 2.64
N SER A 111 -4.75 -1.98 2.37
CA SER A 111 -5.02 -3.30 1.81
C SER A 111 -4.03 -4.31 2.35
N THR A 112 -4.52 -5.49 2.73
CA THR A 112 -3.70 -6.68 2.98
C THR A 112 -3.13 -7.16 1.64
N SER A 113 -2.15 -6.45 1.11
CA SER A 113 -1.24 -7.08 0.17
C SER A 113 -0.38 -8.05 0.98
N VAL A 114 -0.70 -9.35 0.91
CA VAL A 114 0.34 -10.38 1.07
C VAL A 114 1.18 -10.36 -0.21
N GLY A 115 1.87 -9.24 -0.41
CA GLY A 115 3.01 -9.14 -1.30
C GLY A 115 4.24 -9.38 -0.43
N ILE A 116 5.18 -10.18 -0.92
CA ILE A 116 6.58 -9.89 -0.59
C ILE A 116 6.77 -8.40 -0.92
N GLY A 117 7.20 -7.60 0.07
CA GLY A 117 7.23 -6.14 -0.06
C GLY A 117 7.74 -5.74 -1.43
N GLU A 118 6.94 -4.97 -2.18
CA GLU A 118 7.39 -4.38 -3.43
C GLU A 118 8.42 -3.32 -3.03
N VAL A 119 9.69 -3.73 -2.99
CA VAL A 119 10.79 -2.82 -2.77
C VAL A 119 10.71 -1.78 -3.89
N ALA A 120 10.54 -0.51 -3.53
CA ALA A 120 10.67 0.59 -4.46
C ALA A 120 12.06 0.50 -5.12
N GLY A 121 12.07 0.02 -6.38
CA GLY A 121 13.26 -0.47 -7.06
C GLY A 121 12.93 -1.76 -7.81
N LEU A 122 12.25 -1.61 -8.95
CA LEU A 122 11.71 -2.70 -9.76
C LEU A 122 12.84 -3.58 -10.31
N ASP A 123 13.22 -4.64 -9.59
CA ASP A 123 14.19 -5.60 -10.14
C ASP A 123 13.55 -6.41 -11.27
N LEU A 124 12.29 -6.86 -11.19
CA LEU A 124 11.65 -7.60 -12.29
C LEU A 124 10.12 -7.50 -12.26
N ALA A 125 9.50 -7.26 -13.42
CA ALA A 125 8.05 -7.25 -13.59
C ALA A 125 7.58 -7.97 -14.86
N ILE A 126 6.31 -8.37 -14.86
CA ILE A 126 5.58 -8.86 -16.04
C ILE A 126 4.42 -7.92 -16.35
N ILE A 127 4.36 -7.42 -17.58
CA ILE A 127 3.43 -6.35 -18.00
C ILE A 127 2.61 -6.85 -19.19
N PRO A 128 1.27 -6.70 -19.18
CA PRO A 128 0.44 -7.06 -20.33
C PRO A 128 0.77 -6.21 -21.57
N LEU A 129 0.81 -6.86 -22.73
CA LEU A 129 0.87 -6.20 -24.04
C LEU A 129 -0.52 -6.22 -24.68
N THR A 130 -0.82 -7.28 -25.45
CA THR A 130 -2.11 -7.48 -26.13
C THR A 130 -2.39 -8.97 -26.23
N ASP A 131 -3.67 -9.39 -26.11
CA ASP A 131 -4.13 -10.74 -26.49
C ASP A 131 -3.22 -11.87 -25.98
N GLY A 132 -3.08 -12.04 -24.67
CA GLY A 132 -2.27 -13.12 -24.07
C GLY A 132 -0.75 -12.99 -24.23
N LEU A 133 -0.24 -11.87 -24.75
CA LEU A 133 1.18 -11.54 -24.76
C LEU A 133 1.56 -10.66 -23.57
N TYR A 134 2.68 -10.98 -22.95
CA TYR A 134 3.23 -10.27 -21.80
C TYR A 134 4.71 -9.94 -22.02
N SER A 135 5.16 -8.78 -21.55
CA SER A 135 6.57 -8.39 -21.52
C SER A 135 7.13 -8.60 -20.11
N LEU A 136 8.26 -9.28 -20.00
CA LEU A 136 9.11 -9.18 -18.83
C LEU A 136 9.97 -7.91 -18.95
N ARG A 137 10.25 -7.25 -17.82
CA ARG A 137 11.13 -6.07 -17.73
C ARG A 137 11.92 -6.08 -16.43
N GLY A 138 13.17 -5.64 -16.48
CA GLY A 138 14.10 -5.68 -15.35
C GLY A 138 15.08 -6.86 -15.41
N THR A 139 15.73 -7.15 -14.28
CA THR A 139 16.80 -8.12 -14.10
C THR A 139 16.55 -9.11 -12.95
N ILE A 140 17.21 -10.27 -12.98
CA ILE A 140 17.29 -11.18 -11.82
C ILE A 140 18.75 -11.41 -11.42
N ASN A 141 19.10 -11.02 -10.19
CA ASN A 141 20.44 -11.18 -9.67
C ASN A 141 20.66 -12.59 -9.11
N GLY A 142 20.84 -13.56 -10.02
CA GLY A 142 21.06 -14.96 -9.66
C GLY A 142 22.39 -15.53 -10.16
N THR A 143 22.61 -16.81 -9.92
CA THR A 143 23.76 -17.53 -10.48
C THR A 143 23.32 -18.43 -11.62
N GLY A 144 24.10 -18.50 -12.70
CA GLY A 144 23.80 -19.34 -13.85
C GLY A 144 22.74 -18.78 -14.81
N ARG A 145 22.14 -19.65 -15.62
CA ARG A 145 21.11 -19.25 -16.61
C ARG A 145 19.75 -19.09 -15.95
N ALA A 146 19.07 -18.00 -16.26
CA ALA A 146 17.70 -17.80 -15.85
C ALA A 146 16.75 -18.77 -16.61
N THR A 147 15.75 -19.28 -15.91
CA THR A 147 14.71 -20.17 -16.46
C THR A 147 13.34 -19.59 -16.19
N LEU A 148 12.52 -19.52 -17.22
CA LEU A 148 11.10 -19.17 -17.15
C LEU A 148 10.24 -20.42 -17.08
N GLU A 149 9.27 -20.43 -16.18
CA GLU A 149 8.24 -21.46 -16.07
C GLU A 149 6.86 -20.80 -15.96
N VAL A 150 5.85 -21.40 -16.61
CA VAL A 150 4.45 -20.97 -16.51
C VAL A 150 3.63 -22.09 -15.89
N PHE A 151 2.78 -21.76 -14.92
CA PHE A 151 1.92 -22.70 -14.21
C PHE A 151 0.45 -22.27 -14.31
N ASP A 152 -0.47 -23.23 -14.37
CA ASP A 152 -1.89 -22.96 -14.19
C ASP A 152 -2.28 -22.74 -12.72
N ALA A 153 -3.54 -22.39 -12.48
CA ALA A 153 -4.10 -22.16 -11.15
C ALA A 153 -4.04 -23.39 -10.21
N MET A 154 -3.83 -24.60 -10.75
CA MET A 154 -3.66 -25.84 -9.98
C MET A 154 -2.18 -26.18 -9.75
N GLY A 155 -1.25 -25.31 -10.17
CA GLY A 155 0.18 -25.49 -10.02
C GLY A 155 0.80 -26.45 -11.04
N ARG A 156 0.09 -26.82 -12.11
CA ARG A 156 0.66 -27.66 -13.18
C ARG A 156 1.50 -26.78 -14.10
N ARG A 157 2.75 -27.19 -14.35
CA ARG A 157 3.66 -26.48 -15.26
C ARG A 157 3.26 -26.69 -16.72
N LEU A 158 2.94 -25.60 -17.42
CA LEU A 158 2.50 -25.56 -18.81
C LEU A 158 3.63 -25.20 -19.78
N GLN A 159 4.56 -24.34 -19.36
CA GLN A 159 5.71 -23.96 -20.19
C GLN A 159 6.98 -23.94 -19.33
N GLN A 160 8.12 -24.21 -19.97
CA GLN A 160 9.44 -24.02 -19.40
C GLN A 160 10.44 -23.65 -20.51
N ARG A 161 11.23 -22.59 -20.31
CA ARG A 161 12.24 -22.13 -21.27
C ARG A 161 13.42 -21.46 -20.58
N ALA A 162 14.64 -21.78 -21.01
CA ALA A 162 15.83 -21.04 -20.59
C ALA A 162 15.85 -19.65 -21.25
N LEU A 163 16.20 -18.62 -20.48
CA LEU A 163 16.32 -17.24 -20.96
C LEU A 163 17.77 -16.96 -21.37
N ALA A 164 17.94 -16.03 -22.31
CA ALA A 164 19.23 -15.72 -22.92
C ALA A 164 20.16 -14.94 -21.97
N SER A 165 19.56 -14.11 -21.12
CA SER A 165 20.21 -13.20 -20.18
C SER A 165 19.47 -13.20 -18.85
N GLN A 166 20.05 -12.55 -17.86
CA GLN A 166 19.39 -12.19 -16.61
C GLN A 166 18.79 -10.78 -16.65
N GLU A 167 18.84 -10.13 -17.81
CA GLU A 167 18.18 -8.85 -18.11
C GLU A 167 17.09 -9.13 -19.14
N PHE A 168 15.87 -8.71 -18.86
CA PHE A 168 14.68 -9.18 -19.58
C PHE A 168 14.01 -8.11 -20.41
N GLU A 169 14.64 -6.96 -20.61
CA GLU A 169 14.08 -5.86 -21.40
C GLU A 169 13.64 -6.34 -22.79
N GLY A 170 12.33 -6.35 -23.04
CA GLY A 170 11.75 -6.82 -24.31
C GLY A 170 11.55 -8.34 -24.44
N THR A 171 11.75 -9.11 -23.37
CA THR A 171 11.47 -10.56 -23.36
C THR A 171 9.96 -10.80 -23.33
N VAL A 172 9.44 -11.49 -24.35
CA VAL A 172 8.01 -11.80 -24.46
C VAL A 172 7.68 -13.18 -23.89
N VAL A 173 6.60 -13.23 -23.12
CA VAL A 173 5.91 -14.42 -22.66
C VAL A 173 4.61 -14.54 -23.46
N ASP A 174 4.49 -15.60 -24.25
CA ASP A 174 3.34 -15.85 -25.13
C ASP A 174 2.46 -16.96 -24.54
N LEU A 175 1.27 -16.57 -24.09
CA LEU A 175 0.29 -17.46 -23.48
C LEU A 175 -0.90 -17.76 -24.40
N ARG A 176 -0.89 -17.28 -25.65
CA ARG A 176 -2.03 -17.42 -26.59
C ARG A 176 -2.37 -18.86 -26.94
N ALA A 177 -1.39 -19.76 -26.83
CA ALA A 177 -1.60 -21.19 -27.05
C ALA A 177 -2.21 -21.93 -25.84
N LEU A 178 -2.37 -21.24 -24.70
CA LEU A 178 -2.94 -21.81 -23.47
C LEU A 178 -4.43 -21.46 -23.36
N ALA A 179 -5.15 -22.19 -22.52
CA ALA A 179 -6.57 -21.92 -22.27
C ALA A 179 -6.76 -20.52 -21.65
N THR A 180 -7.95 -19.95 -21.73
CA THR A 180 -8.24 -18.71 -20.98
C THR A 180 -8.24 -19.01 -19.48
N GLY A 181 -7.50 -18.24 -18.68
CA GLY A 181 -7.44 -18.42 -17.24
C GLY A 181 -6.22 -17.74 -16.60
N ALA A 182 -6.18 -17.78 -15.26
CA ALA A 182 -5.07 -17.21 -14.50
C ALA A 182 -3.82 -18.12 -14.54
N TYR A 183 -2.66 -17.49 -14.69
CA TYR A 183 -1.36 -18.16 -14.72
C TYR A 183 -0.38 -17.54 -13.73
N VAL A 184 0.53 -18.38 -13.24
CA VAL A 184 1.71 -17.97 -12.48
C VAL A 184 2.93 -18.11 -13.37
N VAL A 185 3.69 -17.04 -13.53
CA VAL A 185 4.97 -17.03 -14.21
C VAL A 185 6.07 -17.00 -13.16
N ARG A 186 7.01 -17.93 -13.23
CA ARG A 186 8.16 -18.03 -12.33
C ARG A 186 9.46 -17.89 -13.11
N ILE A 187 10.39 -17.12 -12.57
CA ILE A 187 11.74 -16.95 -13.09
C ILE A 187 12.71 -17.42 -12.01
N THR A 188 13.65 -18.31 -12.34
CA THR A 188 14.67 -18.80 -11.40
C THR A 188 16.06 -18.71 -11.99
N SER A 189 17.06 -18.39 -11.17
CA SER A 189 18.48 -18.46 -11.54
C SER A 189 19.33 -18.80 -10.31
N GLY A 190 19.69 -20.07 -10.17
CA GLY A 190 20.37 -20.57 -8.97
C GLY A 190 19.45 -20.42 -7.74
N PRO A 191 19.88 -19.78 -6.65
CA PRO A 191 19.04 -19.53 -5.48
C PRO A 191 18.06 -18.36 -5.68
N ALA A 192 18.25 -17.52 -6.71
CA ALA A 192 17.37 -16.40 -6.97
C ALA A 192 16.07 -16.87 -7.64
N GLY A 193 14.95 -16.29 -7.22
CA GLY A 193 13.63 -16.60 -7.76
C GLY A 193 12.72 -15.38 -7.76
N TRP A 194 11.83 -15.32 -8.75
CA TRP A 194 10.78 -14.32 -8.87
C TRP A 194 9.50 -14.98 -9.36
N THR A 195 8.34 -14.46 -8.95
CA THR A 195 7.03 -14.94 -9.40
C THR A 195 6.11 -13.76 -9.69
N GLY A 196 5.40 -13.82 -10.81
CA GLY A 196 4.35 -12.88 -11.18
C GLY A 196 3.06 -13.59 -11.59
N ARG A 197 1.94 -12.88 -11.48
CA ARG A 197 0.61 -13.38 -11.86
C ARG A 197 0.12 -12.66 -13.12
N VAL A 198 -0.52 -13.41 -14.01
CA VAL A 198 -1.13 -12.90 -15.24
C VAL A 198 -2.51 -13.54 -15.46
N LEU A 199 -3.38 -12.84 -16.20
CA LEU A 199 -4.80 -13.21 -16.40
C LEU A 199 -5.15 -13.48 -17.88
#